data_AF-A0A966M3V9-F1
#
_entry.id   AF-A0A966M3V9-F1
#
_cell.length_a   1.000
_cell.length_b   1.000
_cell.length_c   1.000
_cell.angle_alpha   90.00
_cell.angle_beta   90.00
_cell.angle_gamma   90.00
#
_symmetry.space_group_name_H-M   'P 1'
#
loop_
_entity.id
_entity.type
_entity.pdbx_description
1 polymer ?
#
loop_
_entity_poly.entity_id
_entity_poly.type
_entity_poly.pdbx_seq_one_letter_code
_entity_poly.pdbx_strand_id
1 'polypeptide(L)'
;MTHSVNLIALLATGFGLALVFGYLANYLKIPSLVGYLLAGVIIGPFTPGYVGDQQLASQLAEVGVILLMFGVGLHFSIHDLDRLKKTAIPSALINIIIITLLSAGIAIYYWGYSLMGGIILGLCLSVSSTVVLIRALEKRDLIETDVGKVAIGWLVVEDLIMILVLVFLPVIYEIFIKEQDPILQSTSINAFLPAFLTLAKIIVFIF
;
A
#
# COMPACT_ATOMS: atom_id res chain seq x y z
N MET A 1 6.93 4.44 35.04
CA MET A 1 8.02 5.38 34.68
C MET A 1 8.98 4.84 33.61
N THR A 2 9.02 3.53 33.33
CA THR A 2 9.87 2.93 32.28
C THR A 2 9.32 3.17 30.86
N HIS A 3 8.00 3.09 30.66
CA HIS A 3 7.39 3.33 29.34
C HIS A 3 7.60 4.74 28.79
N SER A 4 7.57 5.77 29.65
CA SER A 4 7.83 7.16 29.23
C SER A 4 9.27 7.37 28.77
N VAL A 5 10.24 6.68 29.39
CA VAL A 5 11.65 6.77 29.01
C VAL A 5 11.89 6.07 27.67
N ASN A 6 11.29 4.90 27.45
CA ASN A 6 11.39 4.21 26.17
C ASN A 6 10.76 5.01 25.02
N LEU A 7 9.61 5.67 25.26
CA LEU A 7 8.99 6.53 24.26
C LEU A 7 9.88 7.73 23.90
N ILE A 8 10.40 8.44 24.90
CA ILE A 8 11.27 9.60 24.68
C ILE A 8 12.55 9.17 23.98
N ALA A 9 13.17 8.07 24.41
CA ALA A 9 14.36 7.54 23.78
C ALA A 9 14.09 7.15 22.32
N LEU A 10 13.00 6.43 22.04
CA LEU A 10 12.59 6.06 20.69
C LEU A 10 12.38 7.29 19.78
N LEU A 11 11.66 8.30 20.27
CA LEU A 11 11.42 9.52 19.50
C LEU A 11 12.71 10.32 19.29
N ALA A 12 13.55 10.45 20.32
CA ALA A 12 14.80 11.19 20.25
C ALA A 12 15.80 10.53 19.29
N THR A 13 16.01 9.22 19.41
CA THR A 13 16.91 8.49 18.50
C THR A 13 16.31 8.37 17.10
N GLY A 14 15.00 8.10 17.02
CA GLY A 14 14.25 7.99 15.77
C GLY A 14 14.31 9.25 14.93
N PHE A 15 13.85 10.38 15.49
CA PHE A 15 13.90 11.66 14.79
C PHE A 15 15.31 12.19 14.62
N GLY A 16 16.21 11.98 15.59
CA GLY A 16 17.61 12.38 15.49
C GLY A 16 18.31 11.70 14.30
N LEU A 17 18.23 10.37 14.22
CA LEU A 17 18.82 9.63 13.10
C LEU A 17 18.10 9.90 11.78
N ALA A 18 16.76 10.00 11.79
CA ALA A 18 16.00 10.36 10.60
C ALA A 18 16.40 11.75 10.06
N LEU A 19 16.71 12.72 10.93
CA LEU A 19 17.21 14.03 10.52
C LEU A 19 18.58 13.91 9.85
N VAL A 20 19.53 13.20 10.48
CA VAL A 20 20.89 13.02 9.95
C VAL A 20 20.87 12.30 8.60
N PHE A 21 20.21 11.13 8.52
CA PHE A 21 20.16 10.33 7.30
C PHE A 21 19.25 10.96 6.23
N GLY A 22 18.16 11.60 6.64
CA GLY A 22 17.28 12.33 5.72
C GLY A 22 17.97 13.54 5.09
N TYR A 23 18.76 14.27 5.89
CA TYR A 23 19.60 15.37 5.40
C TYR A 23 20.68 14.85 4.46
N LEU A 24 21.36 13.77 4.81
CA LEU A 24 22.38 13.14 3.96
C LEU A 24 21.79 12.64 2.63
N ALA A 25 20.62 11.99 2.67
CA ALA A 25 19.91 11.57 1.46
C ALA A 25 19.52 12.77 0.59
N ASN A 26 19.04 13.86 1.19
CA ASN A 26 18.72 15.09 0.47
C ASN A 26 19.97 15.76 -0.13
N TYR A 27 21.10 15.75 0.59
CA TYR A 27 22.38 16.25 0.11
C TYR A 27 22.86 15.47 -1.12
N LEU A 28 22.65 14.16 -1.13
CA LEU A 28 22.93 13.26 -2.26
C LEU A 28 21.89 13.33 -3.39
N LYS A 29 20.88 14.21 -3.28
CA LYS A 29 19.75 14.36 -4.23
C LYS A 29 18.90 13.09 -4.40
N ILE A 30 18.86 12.23 -3.37
CA ILE A 30 18.01 11.04 -3.30
C ILE A 30 16.75 11.38 -2.48
N PRO A 31 15.59 10.74 -2.71
CA PRO A 31 14.42 10.93 -1.86
C PRO A 31 14.74 10.74 -0.37
N SER A 32 14.41 11.74 0.45
CA SER A 32 14.66 11.75 1.90
C SER A 32 14.08 10.52 2.63
N LEU A 33 13.03 9.92 2.06
CA LEU A 33 12.42 8.67 2.55
C LEU A 33 13.44 7.53 2.64
N VAL A 34 14.39 7.44 1.71
CA VAL A 34 15.47 6.44 1.77
C VAL A 34 16.32 6.65 3.02
N GLY A 35 16.63 7.90 3.37
CA GLY A 35 17.34 8.23 4.60
C GLY A 35 16.55 7.85 5.86
N TYR A 36 15.24 8.08 5.87
CA TYR A 36 14.38 7.68 6.99
C TYR A 36 14.30 6.16 7.15
N LEU A 37 14.27 5.41 6.04
CA LEU A 37 14.31 3.94 6.07
C LEU A 37 15.64 3.43 6.62
N LEU A 38 16.77 4.01 6.20
CA LEU A 38 18.08 3.66 6.74
C LEU A 38 18.18 3.93 8.25
N ALA A 39 17.64 5.06 8.71
CA ALA A 39 17.55 5.35 10.14
C ALA A 39 16.74 4.28 10.89
N GLY A 40 15.62 3.83 10.33
CA GLY A 40 14.81 2.75 10.88
C GLY A 40 15.55 1.42 10.96
N VAL A 41 16.30 1.05 9.92
CA VAL A 41 17.13 -0.17 9.91
C VAL A 41 18.19 -0.14 11.00
N ILE A 42 18.78 1.03 11.25
CA ILE A 42 19.85 1.22 12.27
C ILE A 42 19.32 1.21 13.72
N ILE A 43 18.05 1.55 13.92
CA ILE A 43 17.39 1.46 15.24
C ILE A 43 16.73 0.08 15.43
N GLY A 44 16.69 -0.72 14.36
CA GLY A 44 16.14 -2.06 14.35
C GLY A 44 17.00 -3.07 15.11
N PRO A 45 16.48 -4.30 15.32
CA PRO A 45 17.17 -5.35 16.06
C PRO A 45 18.42 -5.90 15.35
N PHE A 46 18.62 -5.55 14.07
CA PHE A 46 19.68 -6.08 13.21
C PHE A 46 21.01 -5.33 13.32
N THR A 47 21.08 -4.28 14.14
CA THR A 47 22.25 -3.42 14.32
C THR A 47 22.69 -3.37 15.78
N PRO A 48 24.00 -3.47 16.08
CA PRO A 48 24.50 -3.37 17.44
C PRO A 48 24.30 -1.94 17.96
N GLY A 49 23.44 -1.76 18.97
CA GLY A 49 23.10 -0.44 19.52
C GLY A 49 21.79 -0.41 20.29
N TYR A 50 21.22 0.78 20.45
CA TYR A 50 19.90 0.98 21.02
C TYR A 50 18.84 0.39 20.07
N VAL A 51 18.10 -0.60 20.55
CA VAL A 51 17.00 -1.22 19.81
C VAL A 51 15.70 -0.54 20.22
N GLY A 52 15.04 0.09 19.26
CA GLY A 52 13.74 0.73 19.48
C GLY A 52 12.66 -0.30 19.80
N ASP A 53 11.73 0.06 20.69
CA ASP A 53 10.55 -0.75 20.97
C ASP A 53 9.66 -0.82 19.72
N GLN A 54 9.57 -2.01 19.12
CA GLN A 54 8.84 -2.23 17.88
C GLN A 54 7.32 -2.06 18.05
N GLN A 55 6.77 -2.36 19.22
CA GLN A 55 5.34 -2.18 19.47
C GLN A 55 4.99 -0.69 19.51
N LEU A 56 5.77 0.10 20.26
CA LEU A 56 5.59 1.55 20.33
C LEU A 56 5.84 2.21 18.95
N ALA A 57 6.88 1.78 18.24
CA ALA A 57 7.18 2.28 16.90
C ALA A 57 6.03 2.01 15.92
N SER A 58 5.43 0.81 15.96
CA SER A 58 4.29 0.45 15.11
C SER A 58 3.07 1.31 15.40
N GLN A 59 2.74 1.54 16.67
CA GLN A 59 1.61 2.39 17.07
C GLN A 59 1.81 3.84 16.62
N LEU A 60 3.02 4.40 16.79
CA LEU A 60 3.35 5.74 16.34
C LEU A 60 3.30 5.86 14.81
N ALA A 61 3.77 4.83 14.09
CA ALA A 61 3.70 4.79 12.63
C ALA A 61 2.26 4.77 12.13
N GLU A 62 1.39 3.99 12.77
CA GLU A 62 -0.04 3.93 12.44
C GLU A 62 -0.71 5.30 12.62
N VAL A 63 -0.49 5.97 13.74
CA VAL A 63 -0.98 7.34 13.97
C VAL A 63 -0.42 8.31 12.93
N GLY A 64 0.87 8.20 12.60
CA GLY A 64 1.50 9.03 11.57
C GLY A 64 0.88 8.84 10.18
N VAL A 65 0.58 7.61 9.80
CA VAL A 65 -0.11 7.28 8.53
C VAL A 65 -1.54 7.81 8.54
N ILE A 66 -2.28 7.65 9.64
CA ILE A 66 -3.65 8.19 9.78
C ILE A 66 -3.64 9.71 9.59
N LEU A 67 -2.73 10.43 10.27
CA LEU A 67 -2.61 11.88 10.14
C LEU A 67 -2.23 12.31 8.72
N LEU A 68 -1.35 11.55 8.05
CA LEU A 68 -0.95 11.81 6.67
C LEU A 68 -2.12 11.61 5.70
N MET A 69 -2.82 10.47 5.79
CA MET A 69 -3.97 10.15 4.93
C MET A 69 -5.11 11.14 5.17
N PHE A 70 -5.33 11.55 6.43
CA PHE A 70 -6.28 12.59 6.78
C PHE A 70 -5.90 13.95 6.17
N GLY A 71 -4.63 14.35 6.28
CA GLY A 71 -4.12 15.59 5.68
C GLY A 71 -4.31 15.61 4.17
N VAL A 72 -3.96 14.52 3.48
CA VAL A 72 -4.20 14.35 2.04
C VAL A 72 -5.69 14.47 1.71
N GLY A 73 -6.56 13.85 2.53
CA GLY A 73 -8.01 13.95 2.38
C GLY A 73 -8.55 15.37 2.51
N LEU A 74 -7.99 16.20 3.41
CA LEU A 74 -8.40 17.60 3.58
C LEU A 74 -8.07 18.49 2.38
N HIS A 75 -6.99 18.19 1.66
CA HIS A 75 -6.60 18.91 0.45
C HIS A 75 -7.40 18.48 -0.80
N PHE A 76 -8.23 17.44 -0.70
CA PHE A 76 -8.96 16.88 -1.83
C PHE A 76 -10.44 17.27 -1.77
N SER A 77 -10.89 18.08 -2.73
CA SER A 77 -12.33 18.33 -2.87
C SER A 77 -12.98 17.17 -3.65
N ILE A 78 -14.14 16.70 -3.19
CA ILE A 78 -14.95 15.66 -3.86
C ILE A 78 -15.29 16.07 -5.32
N HIS A 79 -15.33 17.38 -5.59
CA HIS A 79 -15.59 17.94 -6.92
C HIS A 79 -14.41 17.74 -7.89
N ASP A 80 -13.17 17.70 -7.40
CA ASP A 80 -12.00 17.38 -8.23
C ASP A 80 -12.05 15.91 -8.67
N LEU A 81 -12.46 15.00 -7.78
CA LEU A 81 -12.62 13.57 -8.11
C LEU A 81 -13.65 13.34 -9.23
N ASP A 82 -14.78 14.04 -9.19
CA ASP A 82 -15.86 13.85 -10.16
C ASP A 82 -15.51 14.31 -11.58
N ARG A 83 -14.62 15.30 -11.71
CA ARG A 83 -14.08 15.74 -13.00
C ARG A 83 -13.03 14.78 -13.55
N LEU A 84 -12.26 14.15 -12.66
CA LEU A 84 -11.09 13.34 -13.01
C LEU A 84 -11.43 11.87 -13.24
N LYS A 85 -12.59 11.39 -12.78
CA LYS A 85 -13.04 10.00 -12.95
C LYS A 85 -12.95 9.48 -14.38
N LYS A 86 -13.22 10.33 -15.38
CA LYS A 86 -13.19 9.93 -16.80
C LYS A 86 -11.79 9.63 -17.31
N THR A 87 -10.76 10.21 -16.71
CA THR A 87 -9.36 10.03 -17.13
C THR A 87 -8.62 9.10 -16.18
N ALA A 88 -8.79 9.25 -14.86
CA ALA A 88 -8.08 8.47 -13.85
C ALA A 88 -8.47 6.99 -13.81
N ILE A 89 -9.76 6.67 -13.93
CA ILE A 89 -10.25 5.28 -13.86
C ILE A 89 -9.69 4.38 -14.98
N PRO A 90 -9.84 4.72 -16.27
CA PRO A 90 -9.34 3.85 -17.33
C PRO A 90 -7.83 3.69 -17.25
N SER A 91 -7.13 4.78 -16.93
CA SER A 91 -5.70 4.81 -16.70
C SER A 91 -5.22 3.84 -15.61
N ALA A 92 -5.81 3.90 -14.41
CA ALA A 92 -5.47 3.01 -13.31
C ALA A 92 -5.75 1.54 -13.67
N LEU A 93 -6.91 1.26 -14.27
CA LEU A 93 -7.30 -0.09 -14.67
C LEU A 93 -6.33 -0.70 -15.68
N ILE A 94 -5.95 0.09 -16.70
CA ILE A 94 -5.01 -0.33 -17.74
C ILE A 94 -3.65 -0.65 -17.14
N ASN A 95 -3.13 0.20 -16.25
CA ASN A 95 -1.85 -0.04 -15.59
C ASN A 95 -1.90 -1.31 -14.74
N ILE A 96 -2.96 -1.47 -13.94
CA ILE A 96 -3.12 -2.66 -13.10
C ILE A 96 -3.09 -3.94 -13.93
N ILE A 97 -3.85 -3.97 -15.03
CA ILE A 97 -3.90 -5.14 -15.91
C ILE A 97 -2.54 -5.39 -16.56
N ILE A 98 -1.91 -4.35 -17.12
CA ILE A 98 -0.64 -4.50 -17.85
C ILE A 98 0.48 -4.95 -16.91
N ILE A 99 0.67 -4.29 -15.76
CA ILE A 99 1.73 -4.65 -14.82
C ILE A 99 1.48 -6.01 -14.20
N THR A 100 0.22 -6.35 -13.88
CA THR A 100 -0.11 -7.68 -13.36
C THR A 100 0.20 -8.76 -14.38
N LEU A 101 -0.21 -8.58 -15.64
CA LEU A 101 0.02 -9.58 -16.70
C LEU A 101 1.51 -9.75 -17.00
N LEU A 102 2.24 -8.64 -17.10
CA LEU A 102 3.69 -8.66 -17.36
C LEU A 102 4.43 -9.37 -16.22
N SER A 103 4.14 -8.98 -14.98
CA SER A 103 4.77 -9.53 -13.77
C SER A 103 4.42 -11.00 -13.57
N ALA A 104 3.16 -11.38 -13.79
CA ALA A 104 2.72 -12.77 -13.72
C ALA A 104 3.43 -13.62 -14.78
N GLY A 105 3.54 -13.14 -16.03
CA GLY A 105 4.27 -13.83 -17.09
C GLY A 105 5.74 -14.06 -16.74
N ILE A 106 6.41 -13.05 -16.17
CA ILE A 106 7.79 -13.16 -15.69
C ILE A 106 7.89 -14.18 -14.54
N ALA A 107 6.99 -14.09 -13.55
CA ALA A 107 7.02 -14.96 -12.38
C ALA A 107 6.76 -16.44 -12.72
N ILE A 108 5.85 -16.70 -13.66
CA ILE A 108 5.55 -18.07 -14.11
C ILE A 108 6.73 -18.64 -14.91
N TYR A 109 7.28 -17.85 -15.84
CA TYR A 109 8.34 -18.35 -16.74
C TYR A 109 9.71 -18.48 -16.06
N TYR A 110 10.10 -17.51 -15.23
CA TYR A 110 11.44 -17.49 -14.61
C TYR A 110 11.47 -18.09 -13.20
N TRP A 111 10.43 -17.92 -12.40
CA TRP A 111 10.40 -18.42 -11.01
C TRP A 111 9.56 -19.69 -10.84
N GLY A 112 8.85 -20.14 -11.89
CA GLY A 112 8.04 -21.36 -11.83
C GLY A 112 6.85 -21.24 -10.86
N TYR A 113 6.38 -20.02 -10.59
CA TYR A 113 5.20 -19.82 -9.75
C TYR A 113 3.93 -20.33 -10.44
N SER A 114 2.95 -20.75 -9.62
CA SER A 114 1.61 -21.08 -10.10
C SER A 114 0.93 -19.86 -10.71
N LEU A 115 -0.08 -20.06 -11.57
CA LEU A 115 -0.83 -18.97 -12.18
C LEU A 115 -1.33 -17.97 -11.13
N MET A 116 -1.91 -18.49 -10.03
CA MET A 116 -2.39 -17.67 -8.92
C MET A 116 -1.24 -16.93 -8.21
N GLY A 117 -0.11 -17.59 -7.96
CA GLY A 117 1.07 -16.96 -7.36
C GLY A 117 1.62 -15.82 -8.23
N GLY A 118 1.65 -16.02 -9.55
CA GLY A 118 2.06 -15.00 -10.51
C GLY A 118 1.11 -13.80 -10.53
N ILE A 119 -0.21 -14.03 -10.52
CA ILE A 119 -1.23 -12.97 -10.47
C ILE A 119 -1.13 -12.17 -9.17
N ILE A 120 -1.02 -12.84 -8.02
CA ILE A 120 -0.86 -12.18 -6.72
C ILE A 120 0.39 -11.29 -6.72
N LEU A 121 1.52 -11.83 -7.20
CA LEU A 121 2.77 -11.06 -7.30
C LEU A 121 2.61 -9.86 -8.23
N GLY A 122 1.94 -10.04 -9.36
CA GLY A 122 1.67 -8.95 -10.31
C GLY A 122 0.79 -7.85 -9.72
N LEU A 123 -0.24 -8.21 -8.95
CA LEU A 123 -1.06 -7.25 -8.22
C LEU A 123 -0.23 -6.50 -7.17
N CYS A 124 0.67 -7.18 -6.45
CA CYS A 124 1.58 -6.52 -5.50
C CYS A 124 2.53 -5.52 -6.17
N LEU A 125 3.01 -5.82 -7.38
CA LEU A 125 3.91 -4.93 -8.13
C LEU A 125 3.18 -3.81 -8.86
N SER A 126 1.88 -3.97 -9.10
CA SER A 126 1.05 -2.96 -9.75
C SER A 126 0.80 -1.73 -8.88
N VAL A 127 0.80 -1.88 -7.56
CA VAL A 127 0.38 -0.82 -6.64
C VAL A 127 1.49 0.23 -6.47
N SER A 128 1.16 1.47 -6.78
CA SER A 128 2.01 2.64 -6.61
C SER A 128 1.90 3.23 -5.20
N SER A 129 3.01 3.76 -4.68
CA SER A 129 3.01 4.37 -3.35
C SER A 129 2.43 5.78 -3.39
N THR A 130 1.24 5.96 -2.81
CA THR A 130 0.53 7.24 -2.73
C THR A 130 1.35 8.31 -2.00
N VAL A 131 1.94 7.96 -0.85
CA VAL A 131 2.76 8.86 -0.02
C VAL A 131 3.98 9.38 -0.77
N VAL A 132 4.68 8.51 -1.50
CA VAL A 132 5.91 8.89 -2.21
C VAL A 132 5.59 9.84 -3.34
N LEU A 133 4.54 9.56 -4.13
CA LEU A 133 4.16 10.42 -5.25
C LEU A 133 3.63 11.78 -4.75
N ILE A 134 2.79 11.80 -3.71
CA ILE A 134 2.28 13.05 -3.13
C ILE A 134 3.44 13.90 -2.62
N ARG A 135 4.38 13.33 -1.85
CA ARG A 135 5.59 14.03 -1.40
C ARG A 135 6.44 14.54 -2.57
N ALA A 136 6.51 13.80 -3.67
CA ALA A 136 7.25 14.22 -4.87
C ALA A 136 6.57 15.38 -5.60
N LEU A 137 5.24 15.40 -5.66
CA LEU A 137 4.45 16.51 -6.20
C LEU A 137 4.54 17.75 -5.31
N GLU A 138 4.47 17.57 -3.99
CA GLU A 138 4.62 18.63 -2.97
C GLU A 138 5.97 19.33 -3.09
N LYS A 139 7.07 18.55 -3.18
CA LYS A 139 8.42 19.08 -3.37
C LYS A 139 8.62 19.90 -4.65
N ARG A 140 7.69 19.81 -5.59
CA ARG A 140 7.72 20.53 -6.88
C ARG A 140 6.58 21.54 -7.01
N ASP A 141 5.80 21.77 -5.94
CA ASP A 141 4.61 22.62 -5.93
C ASP A 141 3.58 22.25 -7.02
N LEU A 142 3.49 20.97 -7.38
CA LEU A 142 2.63 20.49 -8.48
C LEU A 142 1.24 20.03 -8.03
N ILE A 143 0.96 19.97 -6.73
CA ILE A 143 -0.28 19.39 -6.17
C ILE A 143 -1.54 20.09 -6.70
N GLU A 144 -1.51 21.42 -6.80
CA GLU A 144 -2.68 22.21 -7.22
C GLU A 144 -2.88 22.25 -8.74
N THR A 145 -1.90 21.78 -9.51
CA THR A 145 -1.97 21.75 -10.98
C THR A 145 -2.91 20.66 -11.48
N ASP A 146 -3.45 20.82 -12.69
CA ASP A 146 -4.30 19.78 -13.30
C ASP A 146 -3.59 18.42 -13.39
N VAL A 147 -2.28 18.42 -13.66
CA VAL A 147 -1.46 17.21 -13.70
C VAL A 147 -1.35 16.57 -12.32
N GLY A 148 -1.12 17.35 -11.26
CA GLY A 148 -1.08 16.88 -9.88
C GLY A 148 -2.42 16.31 -9.43
N LYS A 149 -3.52 17.00 -9.74
CA LYS A 149 -4.87 16.53 -9.44
C LYS A 149 -5.20 15.23 -10.16
N VAL A 150 -4.87 15.09 -11.45
CA VAL A 150 -5.02 13.83 -12.21
C VAL A 150 -4.18 12.72 -11.59
N ALA A 151 -2.92 12.98 -11.22
CA ALA A 151 -2.04 11.99 -10.62
C ALA A 151 -2.55 11.52 -9.24
N ILE A 152 -3.06 12.42 -8.40
CA ILE A 152 -3.66 12.04 -7.11
C ILE A 152 -4.99 11.29 -7.34
N GLY A 153 -5.82 11.74 -8.30
CA GLY A 153 -7.05 11.04 -8.65
C GLY A 153 -6.80 9.62 -9.16
N TRP A 154 -5.73 9.40 -9.93
CA TRP A 154 -5.26 8.07 -10.30
C TRP A 154 -4.96 7.23 -9.07
N LEU A 155 -4.12 7.73 -8.16
CA LEU A 155 -3.71 7.01 -6.94
C LEU A 155 -4.90 6.59 -6.09
N VAL A 156 -5.90 7.47 -5.91
CA VAL A 156 -7.10 7.17 -5.12
C VAL A 156 -7.91 6.05 -5.76
N VAL A 157 -8.07 6.09 -7.10
CA VAL A 157 -8.79 5.03 -7.81
C VAL A 157 -8.04 3.70 -7.72
N GLU A 158 -6.73 3.72 -7.83
CA GLU A 158 -5.87 2.54 -7.71
C GLU A 158 -6.00 1.89 -6.32
N ASP A 159 -5.92 2.67 -5.24
CA ASP A 159 -6.13 2.19 -3.87
C ASP A 159 -7.53 1.59 -3.68
N LEU A 160 -8.58 2.23 -4.22
CA LEU A 160 -9.96 1.72 -4.15
C LEU A 160 -10.11 0.38 -4.87
N ILE A 161 -9.54 0.25 -6.08
CA ILE A 161 -9.53 -1.01 -6.82
C ILE A 161 -8.78 -2.07 -6.03
N MET A 162 -7.62 -1.73 -5.45
CA MET A 162 -6.82 -2.69 -4.71
C MET A 162 -7.52 -3.19 -3.44
N ILE A 163 -8.24 -2.33 -2.72
CA ILE A 163 -9.10 -2.75 -1.61
C ILE A 163 -10.10 -3.80 -2.08
N LEU A 164 -10.81 -3.56 -3.19
CA LEU A 164 -11.74 -4.55 -3.75
C LEU A 164 -11.03 -5.85 -4.12
N VAL A 165 -9.89 -5.77 -4.80
CA VAL A 165 -9.09 -6.95 -5.18
C VAL A 165 -8.69 -7.77 -3.96
N LEU A 166 -8.18 -7.13 -2.89
CA LEU A 166 -7.79 -7.80 -1.65
C LEU A 166 -8.98 -8.47 -0.95
N VAL A 167 -10.16 -7.83 -0.98
CA VAL A 167 -11.41 -8.36 -0.45
C VAL A 167 -11.86 -9.61 -1.22
N PHE A 168 -11.69 -9.63 -2.53
CA PHE A 168 -12.03 -10.78 -3.38
C PHE A 168 -10.94 -11.87 -3.44
N LEU A 169 -9.71 -11.56 -3.02
CA LEU A 169 -8.58 -12.48 -3.13
C LEU A 169 -8.82 -13.84 -2.45
N PRO A 170 -9.42 -13.93 -1.24
CA PRO A 170 -9.75 -15.22 -0.60
C PRO A 170 -10.76 -16.04 -1.41
N VAL A 171 -11.73 -15.38 -2.04
CA VAL A 171 -12.74 -16.03 -2.88
C VAL A 171 -12.10 -16.64 -4.12
N ILE A 172 -11.25 -15.85 -4.78
CA ILE A 172 -10.52 -16.29 -5.97
C ILE A 172 -9.61 -17.48 -5.58
N TYR A 173 -8.96 -17.42 -4.42
CA TYR A 173 -8.17 -18.53 -3.89
C TYR A 173 -9.00 -19.80 -3.69
N GLU A 174 -10.18 -19.71 -3.06
CA GLU A 174 -11.06 -20.87 -2.87
C GLU A 174 -11.50 -21.50 -4.19
N ILE A 175 -11.83 -20.69 -5.20
CA ILE A 175 -12.28 -21.20 -6.51
C ILE A 175 -11.13 -21.88 -7.26
N PHE A 176 -9.94 -21.27 -7.28
CA PHE A 176 -8.82 -21.75 -8.11
C PHE A 176 -7.97 -22.85 -7.46
N ILE A 177 -7.99 -23.03 -6.13
CA ILE A 177 -7.17 -24.05 -5.44
C ILE A 177 -8.01 -25.24 -4.93
N LYS A 178 -9.30 -25.05 -4.67
CA LYS A 178 -10.17 -26.15 -4.18
C LYS A 178 -10.69 -27.09 -5.28
N GLU A 179 -10.39 -26.81 -6.55
CA GLU A 179 -10.75 -27.67 -7.68
C GLU A 179 -9.99 -29.01 -7.71
N GLN A 180 -9.13 -29.28 -6.72
CA GLN A 180 -8.31 -30.50 -6.63
C GLN A 180 -8.86 -31.60 -5.71
N ASP A 181 -10.00 -31.40 -5.04
CA ASP A 181 -10.69 -32.44 -4.25
C ASP A 181 -11.92 -33.00 -5.01
N PRO A 182 -11.91 -34.26 -5.47
CA PRO A 182 -12.90 -34.80 -6.42
C PRO A 182 -14.27 -35.19 -5.84
N ILE A 183 -14.65 -34.77 -4.61
CA ILE A 183 -15.84 -35.32 -3.94
C ILE A 183 -17.04 -34.37 -3.85
N LEU A 184 -16.94 -33.08 -4.18
CA LEU A 184 -18.11 -32.17 -4.10
C LEU A 184 -18.39 -31.46 -5.43
N GLN A 185 -18.67 -32.24 -6.47
CA GLN A 185 -19.13 -31.78 -7.78
C GLN A 185 -20.65 -31.47 -7.83
N SER A 186 -21.23 -31.08 -6.69
CA SER A 186 -22.59 -30.56 -6.64
C SER A 186 -22.62 -29.31 -5.78
N THR A 187 -22.56 -28.15 -6.44
CA THR A 187 -23.31 -26.92 -6.18
C THR A 187 -22.44 -25.71 -6.54
N SER A 188 -22.38 -25.37 -7.83
CA SER A 188 -21.76 -24.14 -8.34
C SER A 188 -22.39 -22.84 -7.77
N ILE A 189 -23.53 -22.95 -7.07
CA ILE A 189 -24.17 -21.86 -6.30
C ILE A 189 -23.50 -21.66 -4.92
N ASN A 190 -22.88 -22.69 -4.35
CA ASN A 190 -22.20 -22.63 -3.04
C ASN A 190 -20.77 -22.08 -3.12
N ALA A 191 -20.22 -21.85 -4.31
CA ALA A 191 -18.94 -21.17 -4.49
C ALA A 191 -19.07 -19.64 -4.40
N PHE A 192 -20.22 -19.08 -4.79
CA PHE A 192 -20.49 -17.64 -4.70
C PHE A 192 -21.07 -17.21 -3.34
N LEU A 193 -21.68 -18.14 -2.60
CA LEU A 193 -22.20 -17.86 -1.26
C LEU A 193 -21.11 -17.43 -0.25
N PRO A 194 -19.93 -18.10 -0.14
CA PRO A 194 -18.86 -17.65 0.73
C PRO A 194 -18.31 -16.29 0.27
N ALA A 195 -18.23 -16.03 -1.04
CA ALA A 195 -17.85 -14.73 -1.60
C ALA A 195 -18.78 -13.60 -1.19
N PHE A 196 -20.08 -13.85 -1.30
CA PHE A 196 -21.10 -12.90 -0.91
C PHE A 196 -21.11 -12.68 0.61
N LEU A 197 -20.87 -13.74 1.39
CA LEU A 197 -20.75 -13.66 2.85
C LEU A 197 -19.47 -12.95 3.31
N THR A 198 -18.33 -13.13 2.65
CA THR A 198 -17.11 -12.36 2.92
C THR A 198 -17.33 -10.91 2.58
N LEU A 199 -17.96 -10.63 1.44
CA LEU A 199 -18.27 -9.26 1.01
C LEU A 199 -19.26 -8.58 1.96
N ALA A 200 -20.30 -9.29 2.41
CA ALA A 200 -21.23 -8.82 3.42
C ALA A 200 -20.54 -8.59 4.79
N LYS A 201 -19.67 -9.50 5.24
CA LYS A 201 -18.87 -9.31 6.47
C LYS A 201 -17.95 -8.11 6.36
N ILE A 202 -17.35 -7.89 5.20
CA ILE A 202 -16.44 -6.77 4.97
C ILE A 202 -17.20 -5.46 4.89
N ILE A 203 -18.36 -5.42 4.23
CA ILE A 203 -19.26 -4.25 4.25
C ILE A 203 -19.69 -3.92 5.69
N VAL A 204 -20.09 -4.93 6.47
CA VAL A 204 -20.47 -4.78 7.90
C VAL A 204 -19.28 -4.43 8.80
N PHE A 205 -18.05 -4.74 8.39
CA PHE A 205 -16.85 -4.37 9.12
C PHE A 205 -16.39 -2.94 8.79
N ILE A 206 -16.62 -2.49 7.55
CA ILE A 206 -16.23 -1.17 7.06
C ILE A 206 -17.28 -0.09 7.41
N PHE A 207 -18.57 -0.44 7.45
CA PHE A 207 -19.70 0.44 7.81
C PHE A 207 -20.31 0.04 9.16
#